data_AF-A0A2G9M860-F1
#
_entry.id   AF-A0A2G9M860-F1
#
_cell.length_a   1.000
_cell.length_b   1.000
_cell.length_c   1.000
_cell.angle_alpha   90.00
_cell.angle_beta   90.00
_cell.angle_gamma   90.00
#
_symmetry.space_group_name_H-M   'P 1'
#
loop_
_entity.id
_entity.type
_entity.pdbx_description
1 polymer ?
#
loop_
_entity_poly.entity_id
_entity_poly.type
_entity_poly.pdbx_seq_one_letter_code
_entity_poly.pdbx_strand_id
1 'polypeptide(L)'
;MKQKLKTTKKGVENIIPIVLIGAVLIVIIVLLAVFLRPASTGQAYTTPPVGALDLDIAESEAVTVMSVPIWDIAITPSESDSQKEYHIEIVALDDATRPAMVKYSISQQGLTFLEGLLGNDLRSSGGLYLDFDIVPDIELSYVNGVMTVRNIVFDEPTSATITLLDIEGTRIDTLLSYVPAGEAVERLVKIESVAGANVTAHWNNDVQLTTEEFSVSETGDGFVTMNLMFTPTAQNIYRVTVVADVNGVLTTKDFFFSVGNVVATLSEANFPRMILSWVEEHNTYETTFTFTGGLDLQAFSPPCDIGGSIFNTDEFLTSVEGIYSWDGDIQEWARRIPGQYVQDINTLKQDKGYYIRLKEGVGNFSFTEECNDVFADYGTSPFERLVSVEENWNLVGIPGYERMSIDDLDVPAELEVIEVHVIKNNDIKETGVTVMEPGKAYWVLVE
;
A
#
# COMPACT_ATOMS: atom_id res chain seq x y z
N MET A 1 34.55 26.92 68.05
CA MET A 1 34.70 25.64 67.30
C MET A 1 33.48 25.47 66.40
N LYS A 2 33.55 25.92 65.14
CA LYS A 2 32.54 25.63 64.08
C LYS A 2 33.26 25.63 62.73
N GLN A 3 33.63 24.44 62.28
CA GLN A 3 33.96 24.15 60.89
C GLN A 3 32.64 24.06 60.13
N LYS A 4 32.50 24.78 59.00
CA LYS A 4 31.44 24.52 58.02
C LYS A 4 32.05 24.38 56.64
N LEU A 5 31.66 23.27 56.02
CA LEU A 5 32.11 22.71 54.76
C LEU A 5 31.99 23.69 53.59
N LYS A 6 33.01 23.69 52.74
CA LYS A 6 32.93 24.07 51.32
C LYS A 6 32.46 22.85 50.53
N THR A 7 31.31 22.95 49.88
CA THR A 7 30.87 22.01 48.85
C THR A 7 31.21 22.58 47.48
N THR A 8 32.17 21.94 46.81
CA THR A 8 32.51 22.14 45.40
C THR A 8 31.49 21.41 44.52
N LYS A 9 30.69 22.14 43.76
CA LYS A 9 29.92 21.61 42.62
C LYS A 9 30.89 21.54 41.43
N LYS A 10 31.18 20.33 40.94
CA LYS A 10 31.92 20.11 39.69
C LYS A 10 31.17 19.06 38.86
N GLY A 11 30.89 19.42 37.59
CA GLY A 11 30.76 18.49 36.47
C GLY A 11 29.39 17.88 36.24
N VAL A 12 28.52 18.57 35.50
CA VAL A 12 27.37 17.92 34.80
C VAL A 12 27.23 18.43 33.34
N GLU A 13 28.13 19.26 32.82
CA GLU A 13 27.90 19.92 31.52
C GLU A 13 28.31 19.13 30.26
N ASN A 14 28.82 17.89 30.37
CA ASN A 14 29.31 17.12 29.20
C ASN A 14 28.65 15.75 28.96
N ILE A 15 27.54 15.40 29.65
CA ILE A 15 26.93 14.06 29.53
C ILE A 15 25.93 13.99 28.35
N ILE A 16 25.25 15.10 28.03
CA ILE A 16 24.19 15.14 27.00
C ILE A 16 24.70 14.82 25.59
N PRO A 17 25.85 15.36 25.10
CA PRO A 17 26.29 15.07 23.73
C PRO A 17 26.71 13.61 23.52
N ILE A 18 27.21 12.93 24.57
CA ILE A 18 27.67 11.53 24.46
C ILE A 18 26.50 10.57 24.33
N VAL A 19 25.40 10.83 25.05
CA VAL A 19 24.19 9.98 24.99
C VAL A 19 23.50 10.12 23.63
N LEU A 20 23.46 11.34 23.07
CA LEU A 20 22.89 11.61 21.75
C LEU A 20 23.68 10.95 20.62
N ILE A 21 25.01 11.04 20.66
CA ILE A 21 25.89 10.36 19.68
C ILE A 21 25.69 8.84 19.76
N GLY A 22 25.57 8.28 20.97
CA GLY A 22 25.32 6.86 21.17
C GLY A 22 23.97 6.39 20.60
N ALA A 23 22.90 7.17 20.79
CA ALA A 23 21.58 6.86 20.25
C ALA A 23 21.55 6.89 18.71
N VAL A 24 22.17 7.92 18.11
CA VAL A 24 22.28 8.04 16.64
C VAL A 24 23.07 6.86 16.05
N LEU A 25 24.16 6.46 16.69
CA LEU A 25 24.94 5.29 16.25
C LEU A 25 24.14 3.99 16.29
N ILE A 26 23.30 3.80 17.32
CA ILE A 26 22.42 2.63 17.41
C ILE A 26 21.36 2.67 16.31
N VAL A 27 20.74 3.82 16.03
CA VAL A 27 19.77 3.96 14.94
C VAL A 27 20.41 3.68 13.58
N ILE A 28 21.62 4.20 13.34
CA ILE A 28 22.38 3.92 12.11
C ILE A 28 22.70 2.43 11.99
N ILE A 29 23.13 1.76 13.06
CA ILE A 29 23.42 0.32 13.05
C ILE A 29 22.14 -0.50 12.80
N VAL A 30 21.00 -0.10 13.38
CA VAL A 30 19.70 -0.75 13.15
C VAL A 30 19.24 -0.54 11.72
N LEU A 31 19.35 0.68 11.18
CA LEU A 31 19.04 0.98 9.77
C LEU A 31 19.96 0.21 8.82
N LEU A 32 21.28 0.16 9.10
CA LEU A 32 22.22 -0.67 8.36
C LEU A 32 21.88 -2.16 8.48
N ALA A 33 21.42 -2.65 9.63
CA ALA A 33 21.00 -4.05 9.78
C ALA A 33 19.69 -4.35 9.03
N VAL A 34 18.81 -3.36 8.87
CA VAL A 34 17.57 -3.47 8.08
C VAL A 34 17.88 -3.40 6.57
N PHE A 35 18.80 -2.54 6.14
CA PHE A 35 19.23 -2.40 4.75
C PHE A 35 20.22 -3.49 4.29
N LEU A 36 21.06 -3.99 5.20
CA LEU A 36 21.95 -5.14 4.98
C LEU A 36 21.26 -6.46 5.33
N ARG A 37 19.92 -6.54 5.25
CA ARG A 37 19.30 -7.86 5.15
C ARG A 37 19.96 -8.54 3.96
N PRO A 38 20.77 -9.59 4.14
CA PRO A 38 21.19 -10.40 3.01
C PRO A 38 19.89 -10.83 2.32
N ALA A 39 19.88 -10.87 0.98
CA ALA A 39 18.85 -11.57 0.24
C ALA A 39 18.52 -12.86 1.02
N SER A 40 17.25 -13.02 1.42
CA SER A 40 16.84 -13.97 2.44
C SER A 40 17.41 -15.35 2.11
N THR A 41 18.50 -15.73 2.75
CA THR A 41 18.93 -17.12 2.78
C THR A 41 17.80 -17.84 3.51
N GLY A 42 17.08 -18.72 2.81
CA GLY A 42 16.00 -19.54 3.38
C GLY A 42 16.43 -20.10 4.73
N GLN A 43 15.51 -20.12 5.70
CA GLN A 43 15.81 -20.73 6.99
C GLN A 43 16.20 -22.19 6.74
N ALA A 44 17.41 -22.58 7.10
CA ALA A 44 17.86 -23.93 6.86
C ALA A 44 16.96 -24.93 7.60
N TYR A 45 16.41 -25.90 6.88
CA TYR A 45 15.59 -26.94 7.50
C TYR A 45 16.47 -27.82 8.41
N THR A 46 16.06 -27.95 9.67
CA THR A 46 16.71 -28.83 10.67
C THR A 46 15.86 -30.08 10.98
N THR A 47 14.70 -30.19 10.37
CA THR A 47 13.82 -31.38 10.42
C THR A 47 13.38 -31.70 8.99
N PRO A 48 13.12 -32.98 8.66
CA PRO A 48 12.69 -33.32 7.32
C PRO A 48 11.48 -32.47 6.89
N PRO A 49 11.51 -31.86 5.69
CA PRO A 49 10.39 -31.07 5.20
C PRO A 49 9.14 -31.95 5.06
N VAL A 50 7.97 -31.34 5.26
CA VAL A 50 6.69 -32.03 5.04
C VAL A 50 6.37 -31.92 3.56
N GLY A 51 6.75 -32.94 2.79
CA GLY A 51 6.64 -32.96 1.33
C GLY A 51 7.94 -32.54 0.63
N ALA A 52 7.90 -32.49 -0.70
CA ALA A 52 9.02 -32.04 -1.51
C ALA A 52 9.23 -30.52 -1.38
N LEU A 53 10.48 -30.08 -1.37
CA LEU A 53 10.84 -28.66 -1.46
C LEU A 53 10.57 -28.17 -2.88
N ASP A 54 9.62 -27.25 -3.04
CA ASP A 54 9.26 -26.71 -4.35
C ASP A 54 10.22 -25.59 -4.75
N LEU A 55 11.04 -25.85 -5.76
CA LEU A 55 12.05 -24.92 -6.28
C LEU A 55 11.55 -24.11 -7.49
N ASP A 56 10.30 -24.30 -7.93
CA ASP A 56 9.68 -23.43 -8.94
C ASP A 56 9.14 -22.13 -8.30
N ILE A 57 8.98 -22.11 -6.97
CA ILE A 57 8.53 -20.94 -6.21
C ILE A 57 9.65 -20.24 -5.42
N ALA A 58 10.83 -20.85 -5.34
CA ALA A 58 11.98 -20.31 -4.63
C ALA A 58 13.29 -20.62 -5.37
N GLU A 59 14.13 -19.60 -5.59
CA GLU A 59 15.43 -19.76 -6.28
C GLU A 59 16.33 -20.80 -5.61
N SER A 60 16.32 -20.88 -4.27
CA SER A 60 17.13 -21.83 -3.54
C SER A 60 16.56 -22.17 -2.17
N GLU A 61 16.87 -23.39 -1.72
CA GLU A 61 16.53 -23.88 -0.39
C GLU A 61 17.75 -24.47 0.32
N ALA A 62 17.78 -24.34 1.65
CA ALA A 62 18.90 -24.78 2.48
C ALA A 62 18.46 -25.87 3.47
N VAL A 63 19.26 -26.94 3.57
CA VAL A 63 18.97 -28.10 4.43
C VAL A 63 20.20 -28.45 5.25
N THR A 64 19.99 -28.67 6.55
CA THR A 64 21.07 -29.13 7.44
C THR A 64 21.28 -30.63 7.26
N VAL A 65 22.32 -31.02 6.52
CA VAL A 65 22.59 -32.42 6.12
C VAL A 65 22.63 -33.38 7.31
N MET A 66 23.15 -32.93 8.46
CA MET A 66 23.25 -33.76 9.67
C MET A 66 21.89 -34.14 10.26
N SER A 67 20.88 -33.31 10.04
CA SER A 67 19.53 -33.49 10.59
C SER A 67 18.55 -34.02 9.56
N VAL A 68 18.80 -33.72 8.29
CA VAL A 68 17.96 -34.11 7.15
C VAL A 68 18.89 -34.57 6.04
N PRO A 69 19.38 -35.81 6.08
CA PRO A 69 20.28 -36.34 5.05
C PRO A 69 19.52 -36.77 3.78
N ILE A 70 18.19 -36.90 3.88
CA ILE A 70 17.33 -37.40 2.82
C ILE A 70 16.16 -36.44 2.64
N TRP A 71 16.06 -35.99 1.40
CA TRP A 71 15.21 -34.98 0.79
C TRP A 71 14.33 -35.36 -0.39
N ASP A 72 13.18 -34.70 -0.59
CA ASP A 72 12.60 -34.58 -1.93
C ASP A 72 12.61 -33.11 -2.37
N ILE A 73 12.86 -32.87 -3.65
CA ILE A 73 12.68 -31.57 -4.32
C ILE A 73 11.65 -31.72 -5.44
N ALA A 74 10.86 -30.69 -5.69
CA ALA A 74 9.98 -30.57 -6.84
C ALA A 74 10.48 -29.38 -7.69
N ILE A 75 10.70 -29.62 -8.99
CA ILE A 75 11.23 -28.62 -9.92
C ILE A 75 10.76 -28.94 -11.34
N THR A 76 10.60 -27.92 -12.18
CA THR A 76 10.37 -28.05 -13.62
C THR A 76 11.72 -27.91 -14.37
N PRO A 77 12.30 -29.01 -14.90
CA PRO A 77 13.52 -28.94 -15.69
C PRO A 77 13.37 -28.11 -16.97
N SER A 78 14.47 -27.62 -17.54
CA SER A 78 14.48 -26.69 -18.67
C SER A 78 13.78 -27.18 -19.94
N GLU A 79 13.79 -28.47 -20.25
CA GLU A 79 13.04 -29.05 -21.38
C GLU A 79 11.70 -29.69 -20.97
N SER A 80 11.24 -29.49 -19.73
CA SER A 80 10.01 -30.09 -19.21
C SER A 80 8.84 -29.11 -19.16
N ASP A 81 7.69 -29.50 -19.69
CA ASP A 81 6.43 -28.73 -19.56
C ASP A 81 5.71 -28.99 -18.21
N SER A 82 6.32 -29.78 -17.33
CA SER A 82 5.70 -30.18 -16.06
C SER A 82 6.75 -30.37 -14.96
N GLN A 83 6.33 -30.02 -13.74
CA GLN A 83 7.09 -30.23 -12.53
C GLN A 83 7.32 -31.73 -12.27
N LYS A 84 8.52 -32.06 -11.82
CA LYS A 84 8.97 -33.41 -11.49
C LYS A 84 9.55 -33.43 -10.09
N GLU A 85 9.33 -34.54 -9.39
CA GLU A 85 9.93 -34.79 -8.08
C GLU A 85 11.23 -35.59 -8.21
N TYR A 86 12.25 -35.17 -7.48
CA TYR A 86 13.57 -35.82 -7.39
C TYR A 86 13.95 -36.04 -5.93
N HIS A 87 14.47 -37.22 -5.66
CA HIS A 87 14.93 -37.64 -4.34
C HIS A 87 16.42 -37.39 -4.19
N ILE A 88 16.81 -36.61 -3.18
CA ILE A 88 18.19 -36.27 -2.86
C ILE A 88 18.61 -37.02 -1.60
N GLU A 89 19.63 -37.86 -1.72
CA GLU A 89 20.28 -38.55 -0.60
C GLU A 89 21.72 -38.05 -0.43
N ILE A 90 22.06 -37.63 0.79
CA ILE A 90 23.40 -37.21 1.18
C ILE A 90 23.99 -38.16 2.21
N VAL A 91 25.18 -38.68 1.91
CA VAL A 91 25.94 -39.57 2.79
C VAL A 91 27.22 -38.88 3.22
N ALA A 92 27.39 -38.66 4.53
CA ALA A 92 28.64 -38.19 5.11
C ALA A 92 29.74 -39.26 4.94
N LEU A 93 30.90 -38.87 4.42
CA LEU A 93 32.01 -39.80 4.15
C LEU A 93 33.02 -39.90 5.30
N ASP A 94 33.00 -38.94 6.22
CA ASP A 94 33.84 -38.90 7.41
C ASP A 94 33.02 -38.79 8.70
N ASP A 95 33.48 -39.47 9.74
CA ASP A 95 32.78 -39.64 11.02
C ASP A 95 33.03 -38.45 11.98
N ALA A 96 32.88 -37.23 11.46
CA ALA A 96 32.97 -36.01 12.24
C ALA A 96 31.58 -35.35 12.33
N THR A 97 31.29 -34.72 13.47
CA THR A 97 30.08 -33.89 13.68
C THR A 97 29.97 -32.72 12.69
N ARG A 98 30.99 -32.49 11.86
CA ARG A 98 31.02 -31.63 10.67
C ARG A 98 31.76 -32.36 9.56
N PRO A 99 31.07 -33.11 8.69
CA PRO A 99 31.75 -33.87 7.66
C PRO A 99 32.48 -32.91 6.71
N ALA A 100 33.76 -33.17 6.47
CA ALA A 100 34.55 -32.39 5.53
C ALA A 100 34.14 -32.68 4.08
N MET A 101 33.57 -33.87 3.85
CA MET A 101 33.08 -34.32 2.55
C MET A 101 31.77 -35.10 2.68
N VAL A 102 30.89 -34.88 1.72
CA VAL A 102 29.63 -35.60 1.55
C VAL A 102 29.53 -36.14 0.13
N LYS A 103 28.93 -37.32 -0.01
CA LYS A 103 28.47 -37.86 -1.29
C LYS A 103 27.01 -37.49 -1.47
N TYR A 104 26.65 -36.94 -2.63
CA TYR A 104 25.25 -36.77 -3.00
C TYR A 104 24.84 -37.80 -4.05
N SER A 105 23.56 -38.17 -4.02
CA SER A 105 22.88 -39.00 -5.01
C SER A 105 21.52 -38.38 -5.31
N ILE A 106 21.20 -38.18 -6.58
CA ILE A 106 19.90 -37.71 -7.04
C ILE A 106 19.22 -38.83 -7.83
N SER A 107 18.00 -39.16 -7.43
CA SER A 107 17.23 -40.22 -8.05
C SER A 107 15.80 -39.80 -8.36
N GLN A 108 15.20 -40.43 -9.37
CA GLN A 108 13.80 -40.25 -9.72
C GLN A 108 13.18 -41.65 -9.90
N GLN A 109 12.04 -41.90 -9.25
CA GLN A 109 11.38 -43.22 -9.27
C GLN A 109 12.31 -44.39 -8.88
N GLY A 110 13.27 -44.13 -7.97
CA GLY A 110 14.24 -45.12 -7.48
C GLY A 110 15.43 -45.39 -8.40
N LEU A 111 15.53 -44.73 -9.56
CA LEU A 111 16.70 -44.78 -10.44
C LEU A 111 17.62 -43.61 -10.13
N THR A 112 18.90 -43.89 -9.85
CA THR A 112 19.92 -42.84 -9.64
C THR A 112 20.43 -42.33 -10.97
N PHE A 113 20.38 -41.01 -11.17
CA PHE A 113 20.80 -40.35 -12.41
C PHE A 113 22.09 -39.55 -12.23
N LEU A 114 22.31 -38.99 -11.04
CA LEU A 114 23.47 -38.18 -10.74
C LEU A 114 24.04 -38.57 -9.39
N GLU A 115 25.37 -38.65 -9.32
CA GLU A 115 26.10 -38.78 -8.07
C GLU A 115 27.38 -37.94 -8.12
N GLY A 116 27.81 -37.46 -6.96
CA GLY A 116 29.03 -36.67 -6.88
C GLY A 116 29.49 -36.46 -5.46
N LEU A 117 30.54 -35.65 -5.31
CA LEU A 117 31.17 -35.33 -4.05
C LEU A 117 31.12 -33.83 -3.83
N LEU A 118 30.84 -33.42 -2.60
CA LEU A 118 30.92 -32.03 -2.15
C LEU A 118 31.72 -31.98 -0.85
N GLY A 119 32.34 -30.84 -0.56
CA GLY A 119 33.13 -30.66 0.65
C GLY A 119 33.64 -29.23 0.77
N ASN A 120 34.39 -28.95 1.85
CA ASN A 120 34.87 -27.59 2.09
C ASN A 120 35.78 -27.02 0.98
N ASP A 121 36.49 -27.90 0.28
CA ASP A 121 37.36 -27.57 -0.86
C ASP A 121 36.64 -27.70 -2.22
N LEU A 122 35.52 -28.43 -2.26
CA LEU A 122 34.66 -28.61 -3.44
C LEU A 122 33.23 -28.24 -3.07
N ARG A 123 33.01 -26.93 -2.91
CA ARG A 123 31.80 -26.41 -2.28
C ARG A 123 30.56 -26.47 -3.15
N SER A 124 30.71 -26.66 -4.45
CA SER A 124 29.62 -26.64 -5.43
C SER A 124 29.78 -27.78 -6.41
N SER A 125 28.64 -28.34 -6.83
CA SER A 125 28.57 -29.34 -7.90
C SER A 125 28.79 -28.73 -9.28
N GLY A 126 28.74 -27.39 -9.38
CA GLY A 126 28.39 -26.71 -10.62
C GLY A 126 26.96 -27.02 -11.04
N GLY A 127 26.65 -26.73 -12.30
CA GLY A 127 25.36 -27.03 -12.89
C GLY A 127 25.15 -28.54 -13.08
N LEU A 128 24.03 -29.04 -12.58
CA LEU A 128 23.56 -30.41 -12.73
C LEU A 128 22.35 -30.44 -13.68
N TYR A 129 22.33 -31.46 -14.54
CA TYR A 129 21.32 -31.65 -15.57
C TYR A 129 20.37 -32.76 -15.12
N LEU A 130 19.12 -32.40 -14.88
CA LEU A 130 18.03 -33.30 -14.49
C LEU A 130 17.26 -33.83 -15.71
N ASP A 131 17.54 -33.30 -16.90
CA ASP A 131 17.09 -33.81 -18.19
C ASP A 131 18.26 -34.02 -19.18
N PHE A 132 17.97 -34.08 -20.49
CA PHE A 132 18.94 -34.43 -21.54
C PHE A 132 19.48 -33.22 -22.32
N ASP A 133 19.17 -32.01 -21.89
CA ASP A 133 19.56 -30.80 -22.62
C ASP A 133 20.98 -30.31 -22.24
N ILE A 134 21.33 -29.09 -22.66
CA ILE A 134 22.62 -28.45 -22.36
C ILE A 134 22.52 -27.32 -21.32
N VAL A 135 21.34 -27.11 -20.75
CA VAL A 135 21.05 -26.09 -19.74
C VAL A 135 21.00 -26.79 -18.37
N PRO A 136 21.87 -26.42 -17.42
CA PRO A 136 21.82 -27.05 -16.10
C PRO A 136 20.59 -26.56 -15.32
N ASP A 137 19.89 -27.48 -14.66
CA ASP A 137 18.65 -27.20 -13.91
C ASP A 137 18.93 -26.78 -12.48
N ILE A 138 19.85 -27.46 -11.78
CA ILE A 138 20.13 -27.21 -10.37
C ILE A 138 21.61 -27.12 -10.05
N GLU A 139 21.94 -26.45 -8.95
CA GLU A 139 23.27 -26.45 -8.33
C GLU A 139 23.14 -26.91 -6.88
N LEU A 140 23.96 -27.87 -6.47
CA LEU A 140 24.13 -28.23 -5.07
C LEU A 140 25.40 -27.58 -4.53
N SER A 141 25.29 -26.91 -3.39
CA SER A 141 26.44 -26.37 -2.68
C SER A 141 26.45 -26.78 -1.21
N TYR A 142 27.64 -27.07 -0.69
CA TYR A 142 27.82 -27.55 0.68
C TYR A 142 28.83 -26.68 1.43
N VAL A 143 28.37 -26.02 2.49
CA VAL A 143 29.20 -25.16 3.34
C VAL A 143 28.79 -25.35 4.80
N ASN A 144 29.76 -25.65 5.66
CA ASN A 144 29.58 -25.70 7.12
C ASN A 144 28.43 -26.61 7.61
N GLY A 145 28.17 -27.74 6.95
CA GLY A 145 27.10 -28.66 7.35
C GLY A 145 25.74 -28.39 6.72
N VAL A 146 25.62 -27.33 5.91
CA VAL A 146 24.41 -26.95 5.20
C VAL A 146 24.58 -27.27 3.72
N MET A 147 23.62 -28.01 3.16
CA MET A 147 23.46 -28.17 1.73
C MET A 147 22.46 -27.13 1.25
N THR A 148 22.82 -26.36 0.23
CA THR A 148 21.89 -25.50 -0.50
C THR A 148 21.64 -26.11 -1.86
N VAL A 149 20.38 -26.31 -2.21
CA VAL A 149 19.95 -26.64 -3.56
C VAL A 149 19.40 -25.37 -4.20
N ARG A 150 19.94 -25.01 -5.37
CA ARG A 150 19.53 -23.83 -6.12
C ARG A 150 18.96 -24.28 -7.46
N ASN A 151 17.81 -23.72 -7.84
CA ASN A 151 17.27 -23.82 -9.19
C ASN A 151 17.97 -22.78 -10.07
N ILE A 152 18.74 -23.24 -11.05
CA ILE A 152 19.52 -22.39 -11.96
C ILE A 152 18.61 -21.76 -13.02
N VAL A 153 17.52 -22.44 -13.36
CA VAL A 153 16.52 -21.98 -14.34
C VAL A 153 15.36 -21.27 -13.65
N PHE A 154 15.51 -20.92 -12.38
CA PHE A 154 14.51 -20.16 -11.63
C PHE A 154 14.29 -18.80 -12.31
N ASP A 155 13.05 -18.54 -12.67
CA ASP A 155 12.57 -17.22 -13.06
C ASP A 155 11.81 -16.63 -11.88
N GLU A 156 12.23 -15.46 -11.39
CA GLU A 156 11.57 -14.82 -10.25
C GLU A 156 10.07 -14.65 -10.57
N PRO A 157 9.15 -15.06 -9.68
CA PRO A 157 7.73 -14.84 -9.91
C PRO A 157 7.49 -13.33 -10.07
N THR A 158 7.21 -12.91 -11.31
CA THR A 158 6.92 -11.51 -11.60
C THR A 158 5.55 -11.16 -11.03
N SER A 159 5.44 -10.00 -10.40
CA SER A 159 4.14 -9.41 -10.03
C SER A 159 3.17 -9.46 -11.21
N ALA A 160 1.91 -9.81 -10.96
CA ALA A 160 0.90 -9.83 -12.01
C ALA A 160 0.50 -8.40 -12.43
N THR A 161 0.20 -8.21 -13.71
CA THR A 161 -0.44 -6.97 -14.18
C THR A 161 -1.96 -7.16 -14.16
N ILE A 162 -2.68 -6.29 -13.43
CA ILE A 162 -4.15 -6.35 -13.32
C ILE A 162 -4.76 -5.16 -14.08
N THR A 163 -5.58 -5.44 -15.08
CA THR A 163 -6.18 -4.44 -15.98
C THR A 163 -7.70 -4.59 -16.04
N LEU A 164 -8.44 -3.48 -15.99
CA LEU A 164 -9.89 -3.45 -16.22
C LEU A 164 -10.19 -3.21 -17.70
N LEU A 165 -11.09 -4.00 -18.27
CA LEU A 165 -11.57 -3.90 -19.63
C LEU A 165 -13.10 -3.78 -19.64
N ASP A 166 -13.64 -3.18 -20.70
CA ASP A 166 -15.04 -3.32 -21.03
C ASP A 166 -15.36 -4.71 -21.62
N ILE A 167 -16.62 -4.95 -21.94
CA ILE A 167 -17.08 -6.22 -22.52
C ILE A 167 -16.57 -6.48 -23.94
N GLU A 168 -16.07 -5.45 -24.63
CA GLU A 168 -15.47 -5.55 -25.96
C GLU A 168 -13.97 -5.84 -25.89
N GLY A 169 -13.39 -5.88 -24.68
CA GLY A 169 -11.97 -6.08 -24.43
C GLY A 169 -11.14 -4.81 -24.53
N THR A 170 -11.77 -3.63 -24.60
CA THR A 170 -11.07 -2.35 -24.60
C THR A 170 -10.67 -1.99 -23.18
N ARG A 171 -9.40 -1.57 -23.02
CA ARG A 171 -8.86 -1.15 -21.73
C ARG A 171 -9.57 0.11 -21.20
N ILE A 172 -9.97 0.06 -19.94
CA ILE A 172 -10.51 1.21 -19.20
C ILE A 172 -9.35 1.79 -18.37
N ASP A 173 -8.82 2.90 -18.86
CA ASP A 173 -7.69 3.62 -18.22
C ASP A 173 -8.14 4.74 -17.27
N THR A 174 -9.44 4.96 -17.12
CA THR A 174 -9.97 5.98 -16.23
C THR A 174 -9.92 5.49 -14.78
N LEU A 175 -9.60 6.40 -13.86
CA LEU A 175 -9.63 6.10 -12.42
C LEU A 175 -11.04 5.67 -11.96
N LEU A 176 -12.07 6.29 -12.54
CA LEU A 176 -13.48 5.99 -12.32
C LEU A 176 -14.10 5.37 -13.59
N SER A 177 -14.70 4.19 -13.45
CA SER A 177 -15.57 3.61 -14.47
C SER A 177 -17.01 4.04 -14.18
N TYR A 178 -17.60 4.86 -15.05
CA TYR A 178 -19.00 5.28 -14.92
C TYR A 178 -19.95 4.12 -15.22
N VAL A 179 -20.96 3.97 -14.38
CA VAL A 179 -21.98 2.93 -14.49
C VAL A 179 -23.37 3.45 -14.15
N PRO A 180 -24.43 3.01 -14.85
CA PRO A 180 -25.81 3.38 -14.53
C PRO A 180 -26.28 2.77 -13.20
N ALA A 181 -27.13 3.51 -12.47
CA ALA A 181 -27.77 3.02 -11.26
C ALA A 181 -28.93 2.07 -11.60
N GLY A 182 -29.00 0.92 -10.93
CA GLY A 182 -30.09 -0.05 -11.06
C GLY A 182 -29.98 -0.98 -12.28
N GLU A 183 -28.92 -0.87 -13.08
CA GLU A 183 -28.67 -1.71 -14.25
C GLU A 183 -27.49 -2.64 -13.99
N ALA A 184 -27.54 -3.85 -14.54
CA ALA A 184 -26.44 -4.80 -14.40
C ALA A 184 -25.24 -4.30 -15.22
N VAL A 185 -24.08 -4.26 -14.57
CA VAL A 185 -22.81 -3.88 -15.17
C VAL A 185 -21.99 -5.15 -15.33
N GLU A 186 -21.42 -5.31 -16.53
CA GLU A 186 -20.45 -6.34 -16.83
C GLU A 186 -19.11 -5.70 -17.22
N ARG A 187 -18.02 -6.21 -16.66
CA ARG A 187 -16.63 -5.79 -16.93
C ARG A 187 -15.72 -7.01 -16.95
N LEU A 188 -14.60 -6.90 -17.63
CA LEU A 188 -13.57 -7.93 -17.62
C LEU A 188 -12.37 -7.43 -16.83
N VAL A 189 -11.82 -8.25 -15.95
CA VAL A 189 -10.55 -7.99 -15.28
C VAL A 189 -9.54 -8.97 -15.82
N LYS A 190 -8.54 -8.47 -16.55
CA LYS A 190 -7.46 -9.29 -17.11
C LYS A 190 -6.26 -9.26 -16.17
N ILE A 191 -5.76 -10.43 -15.82
CA ILE A 191 -4.57 -10.64 -15.00
C ILE A 191 -3.53 -11.31 -15.89
N GLU A 192 -2.36 -10.69 -16.06
CA GLU A 192 -1.25 -11.19 -16.86
C GLU A 192 -0.02 -11.42 -15.98
N SER A 193 0.60 -12.59 -16.10
CA SER A 193 1.78 -13.00 -15.31
C SER A 193 2.57 -14.08 -16.03
N VAL A 194 3.82 -14.33 -15.62
CA VAL A 194 4.64 -15.41 -16.21
C VAL A 194 4.15 -16.82 -15.84
N ALA A 195 3.37 -16.95 -14.77
CA ALA A 195 2.78 -18.19 -14.29
C ALA A 195 1.27 -18.02 -14.02
N GLY A 196 0.57 -19.11 -13.73
CA GLY A 196 -0.84 -19.06 -13.35
C GLY A 196 -1.06 -18.26 -12.06
N ALA A 197 -2.06 -17.38 -12.05
CA ALA A 197 -2.41 -16.56 -10.89
C ALA A 197 -3.69 -17.07 -10.22
N ASN A 198 -3.69 -17.16 -8.90
CA ASN A 198 -4.91 -17.29 -8.11
C ASN A 198 -5.49 -15.90 -7.87
N VAL A 199 -6.75 -15.67 -8.27
CA VAL A 199 -7.34 -14.34 -8.24
C VAL A 199 -8.57 -14.30 -7.33
N THR A 200 -8.61 -13.31 -6.44
CA THR A 200 -9.77 -12.99 -5.61
C THR A 200 -10.15 -11.52 -5.76
N ALA A 201 -11.39 -11.18 -5.43
CA ALA A 201 -11.88 -9.81 -5.43
C ALA A 201 -12.75 -9.55 -4.20
N HIS A 202 -12.68 -8.33 -3.66
CA HIS A 202 -13.43 -7.89 -2.49
C HIS A 202 -14.04 -6.50 -2.69
N TRP A 203 -15.20 -6.26 -2.11
CA TRP A 203 -15.78 -4.92 -1.97
C TRP A 203 -15.05 -4.11 -0.90
N ASN A 204 -15.31 -2.80 -0.84
CA ASN A 204 -14.75 -1.82 0.12
C ASN A 204 -14.68 -2.21 1.60
N ASN A 205 -15.51 -3.17 2.03
CA ASN A 205 -15.62 -3.65 3.41
C ASN A 205 -15.00 -5.04 3.60
N ASP A 206 -14.05 -5.40 2.73
CA ASP A 206 -13.37 -6.70 2.65
C ASP A 206 -14.32 -7.89 2.42
N VAL A 207 -15.60 -7.64 2.09
CA VAL A 207 -16.55 -8.68 1.71
C VAL A 207 -16.14 -9.22 0.36
N GLN A 208 -15.72 -10.49 0.35
CA GLN A 208 -15.34 -11.19 -0.87
C GLN A 208 -16.52 -11.26 -1.85
N LEU A 209 -16.25 -10.96 -3.12
CA LEU A 209 -17.22 -11.11 -4.20
C LEU A 209 -17.56 -12.59 -4.37
N THR A 210 -18.84 -12.87 -4.61
CA THR A 210 -19.33 -14.22 -4.87
C THR A 210 -18.88 -14.73 -6.25
N THR A 211 -19.00 -16.03 -6.50
CA THR A 211 -18.74 -16.60 -7.83
C THR A 211 -19.72 -16.14 -8.90
N GLU A 212 -20.85 -15.56 -8.53
CA GLU A 212 -21.78 -14.93 -9.50
C GLU A 212 -21.32 -13.51 -9.86
N GLU A 213 -20.71 -12.79 -8.92
CA GLU A 213 -20.19 -11.44 -9.12
C GLU A 213 -18.80 -11.42 -9.73
N PHE A 214 -17.97 -12.43 -9.45
CA PHE A 214 -16.60 -12.51 -9.93
C PHE A 214 -16.24 -13.96 -10.30
N SER A 215 -16.17 -14.24 -11.59
CA SER A 215 -15.98 -15.60 -12.12
C SER A 215 -14.92 -15.65 -13.21
N VAL A 216 -14.31 -16.83 -13.41
CA VAL A 216 -13.38 -17.04 -14.52
C VAL A 216 -14.15 -16.99 -15.84
N SER A 217 -13.75 -16.08 -16.73
CA SER A 217 -14.25 -15.98 -18.11
C SER A 217 -13.35 -16.78 -19.07
N GLU A 218 -12.04 -16.59 -18.95
CA GLU A 218 -11.04 -17.23 -19.82
C GLU A 218 -9.74 -17.46 -19.03
N THR A 219 -9.03 -18.53 -19.38
CA THR A 219 -7.69 -18.85 -18.85
C THR A 219 -6.79 -19.25 -20.01
N GLY A 220 -5.54 -18.80 -19.99
CA GLY A 220 -4.50 -19.29 -20.88
C GLY A 220 -3.13 -19.25 -20.22
N ASP A 221 -2.10 -19.57 -21.01
CA ASP A 221 -0.72 -19.55 -20.52
C ASP A 221 -0.33 -18.11 -20.15
N GLY A 222 -0.10 -17.88 -18.86
CA GLY A 222 0.28 -16.58 -18.33
C GLY A 222 -0.84 -15.54 -18.24
N PHE A 223 -2.11 -15.93 -18.35
CA PHE A 223 -3.21 -15.01 -18.06
C PHE A 223 -4.49 -15.68 -17.56
N VAL A 224 -5.27 -14.90 -16.82
CA VAL A 224 -6.66 -15.22 -16.47
C VAL A 224 -7.51 -13.96 -16.64
N THR A 225 -8.65 -14.12 -17.30
CA THR A 225 -9.66 -13.07 -17.44
C THR A 225 -10.83 -13.42 -16.55
N MET A 226 -11.17 -12.52 -15.63
CA MET A 226 -12.30 -12.63 -14.72
C MET A 226 -13.45 -11.78 -15.24
N ASN A 227 -14.67 -12.30 -15.23
CA ASN A 227 -15.88 -11.52 -15.41
C ASN A 227 -16.31 -10.92 -14.07
N LEU A 228 -16.49 -9.60 -14.04
CA LEU A 228 -17.02 -8.83 -12.93
C LEU A 228 -18.44 -8.37 -13.26
N MET A 229 -19.42 -8.92 -12.54
CA MET A 229 -20.83 -8.57 -12.66
C MET A 229 -21.36 -7.97 -11.37
N PHE A 230 -22.00 -6.80 -11.45
CA PHE A 230 -22.72 -6.24 -10.30
C PHE A 230 -23.82 -5.29 -10.75
N THR A 231 -24.88 -5.19 -9.93
CA THR A 231 -26.01 -4.28 -10.17
C THR A 231 -26.05 -3.26 -9.04
N PRO A 232 -25.48 -2.06 -9.21
CA PRO A 232 -25.43 -1.09 -8.14
C PRO A 232 -26.81 -0.48 -7.92
N THR A 233 -27.33 -0.56 -6.69
CA THR A 233 -28.67 -0.08 -6.34
C THR A 233 -28.68 1.32 -5.73
N ALA A 234 -27.53 1.79 -5.24
CA ALA A 234 -27.37 3.12 -4.67
C ALA A 234 -26.41 3.95 -5.53
N GLN A 235 -26.71 5.24 -5.69
CA GLN A 235 -25.77 6.19 -6.26
C GLN A 235 -24.63 6.43 -5.27
N ASN A 236 -23.47 5.85 -5.57
CA ASN A 236 -22.27 5.90 -4.74
C ASN A 236 -21.05 5.50 -5.58
N ILE A 237 -19.87 5.59 -4.99
CA ILE A 237 -18.69 4.90 -5.50
C ILE A 237 -18.60 3.52 -4.88
N TYR A 238 -18.43 2.53 -5.74
CA TYR A 238 -18.11 1.16 -5.35
C TYR A 238 -16.65 0.93 -5.69
N ARG A 239 -15.83 0.48 -4.73
CA ARG A 239 -14.49 -0.03 -5.05
C ARG A 239 -14.44 -1.54 -4.95
N VAL A 240 -13.79 -2.12 -5.95
CA VAL A 240 -13.45 -3.53 -6.04
C VAL A 240 -11.94 -3.62 -5.93
N THR A 241 -11.46 -4.29 -4.89
CA THR A 241 -10.06 -4.62 -4.71
C THR A 241 -9.82 -6.00 -5.30
N VAL A 242 -8.99 -6.10 -6.34
CA VAL A 242 -8.58 -7.37 -6.96
C VAL A 242 -7.20 -7.74 -6.46
N VAL A 243 -7.03 -8.98 -6.01
CA VAL A 243 -5.76 -9.53 -5.55
C VAL A 243 -5.41 -10.71 -6.43
N ALA A 244 -4.23 -10.65 -7.05
CA ALA A 244 -3.64 -11.75 -7.79
C ALA A 244 -2.44 -12.31 -7.01
N ASP A 245 -2.46 -13.60 -6.74
CA ASP A 245 -1.39 -14.35 -6.10
C ASP A 245 -0.68 -15.22 -7.15
N VAL A 246 0.56 -14.88 -7.45
CA VAL A 246 1.45 -15.64 -8.33
C VAL A 246 2.54 -16.24 -7.46
N ASN A 247 2.42 -17.53 -7.13
CA ASN A 247 3.38 -18.29 -6.33
C ASN A 247 3.76 -17.60 -4.98
N GLY A 248 2.80 -16.98 -4.30
CA GLY A 248 2.99 -16.29 -3.02
C GLY A 248 3.31 -14.79 -3.16
N VAL A 249 3.53 -14.29 -4.38
CA VAL A 249 3.70 -12.85 -4.65
C VAL A 249 2.33 -12.23 -4.92
N LEU A 250 1.86 -11.44 -3.95
CA LEU A 250 0.57 -10.75 -4.04
C LEU A 250 0.70 -9.44 -4.82
N THR A 251 -0.16 -9.27 -5.83
CA THR A 251 -0.38 -8.00 -6.50
C THR A 251 -1.81 -7.54 -6.26
N THR A 252 -2.00 -6.28 -5.85
CA THR A 252 -3.32 -5.73 -5.52
C THR A 252 -3.62 -4.52 -6.40
N LYS A 253 -4.84 -4.44 -6.93
CA LYS A 253 -5.31 -3.30 -7.71
C LYS A 253 -6.74 -2.95 -7.32
N ASP A 254 -6.99 -1.65 -7.13
CA ASP A 254 -8.32 -1.10 -6.88
C ASP A 254 -8.95 -0.59 -8.17
N PHE A 255 -10.22 -0.92 -8.37
CA PHE A 255 -11.08 -0.34 -9.41
C PHE A 255 -12.25 0.38 -8.76
N PHE A 256 -12.53 1.60 -9.21
CA PHE A 256 -13.60 2.43 -8.67
C PHE A 256 -14.71 2.61 -9.72
N PHE A 257 -15.94 2.32 -9.31
CA PHE A 257 -17.13 2.42 -10.14
C PHE A 257 -18.00 3.57 -9.64
N SER A 258 -18.14 4.60 -10.46
CA SER A 258 -18.98 5.77 -10.22
C SER A 258 -20.41 5.44 -10.66
N VAL A 259 -21.34 5.26 -9.70
CA VAL A 259 -22.73 4.89 -10.01
C VAL A 259 -23.62 6.12 -10.13
N GLY A 260 -24.32 6.23 -11.26
CA GLY A 260 -25.10 7.40 -11.60
C GLY A 260 -24.17 8.57 -11.88
N ASN A 261 -24.32 9.65 -11.12
CA ASN A 261 -23.52 10.85 -11.30
C ASN A 261 -22.51 11.10 -10.17
N VAL A 262 -22.31 10.18 -9.23
CA VAL A 262 -21.46 10.39 -8.05
C VAL A 262 -19.99 10.05 -8.33
N VAL A 263 -19.09 11.03 -8.23
CA VAL A 263 -17.66 10.91 -8.54
C VAL A 263 -16.72 10.94 -7.34
N ALA A 264 -17.19 11.36 -6.16
CA ALA A 264 -16.47 11.22 -4.89
C ALA A 264 -17.46 11.07 -3.73
N THR A 265 -17.13 10.26 -2.72
CA THR A 265 -17.88 10.24 -1.45
C THR A 265 -16.95 10.12 -0.24
N LEU A 266 -17.30 10.83 0.83
CA LEU A 266 -16.75 10.64 2.17
C LEU A 266 -17.91 10.29 3.10
N SER A 267 -17.87 9.10 3.69
CA SER A 267 -18.93 8.62 4.62
C SER A 267 -18.35 7.97 5.88
N GLU A 268 -17.06 8.21 6.16
CA GLU A 268 -16.40 7.72 7.36
C GLU A 268 -16.96 8.36 8.63
N ALA A 269 -17.01 7.58 9.71
CA ALA A 269 -17.40 8.11 11.01
C ALA A 269 -16.42 9.20 11.48
N ASN A 270 -16.95 10.24 12.13
CA ASN A 270 -16.20 11.40 12.62
C ASN A 270 -15.64 12.33 11.53
N PHE A 271 -16.19 12.26 10.31
CA PHE A 271 -16.02 13.27 9.28
C PHE A 271 -17.39 13.77 8.81
N PRO A 272 -17.49 15.01 8.31
CA PRO A 272 -18.64 15.44 7.52
C PRO A 272 -18.83 14.50 6.33
N ARG A 273 -20.09 14.18 6.02
CA ARG A 273 -20.37 13.43 4.80
C ARG A 273 -20.18 14.36 3.62
N MET A 274 -19.44 13.91 2.62
CA MET A 274 -19.26 14.62 1.36
C MET A 274 -19.79 13.74 0.24
N ILE A 275 -20.51 14.34 -0.71
CA ILE A 275 -20.87 13.74 -1.98
C ILE A 275 -20.50 14.74 -3.06
N LEU A 276 -19.65 14.33 -4.00
CA LEU A 276 -19.35 15.11 -5.21
C LEU A 276 -20.00 14.39 -6.38
N SER A 277 -20.81 15.13 -7.13
CA SER A 277 -21.57 14.59 -8.26
C SER A 277 -21.36 15.41 -9.51
N TRP A 278 -21.30 14.75 -10.67
CA TRP A 278 -21.36 15.37 -11.98
C TRP A 278 -22.80 15.81 -12.30
N VAL A 279 -22.97 16.98 -12.89
CA VAL A 279 -24.27 17.49 -13.32
C VAL A 279 -24.20 17.75 -14.81
N GLU A 280 -24.73 16.79 -15.58
CA GLU A 280 -24.65 16.79 -17.04
C GLU A 280 -25.31 18.03 -17.66
N GLU A 281 -26.44 18.50 -17.09
CA GLU A 281 -27.17 19.68 -17.60
C GLU A 281 -26.33 20.96 -17.63
N HIS A 282 -25.42 21.11 -16.65
CA HIS A 282 -24.56 22.28 -16.51
C HIS A 282 -23.10 21.99 -16.89
N ASN A 283 -22.77 20.72 -17.20
CA ASN A 283 -21.40 20.25 -17.42
C ASN A 283 -20.44 20.73 -16.31
N THR A 284 -20.87 20.53 -15.06
CA THR A 284 -20.21 21.00 -13.84
C THR A 284 -20.27 19.90 -12.78
N TYR A 285 -19.60 20.11 -11.65
CA TYR A 285 -19.74 19.25 -10.49
C TYR A 285 -20.47 19.99 -9.36
N GLU A 286 -21.24 19.25 -8.57
CA GLU A 286 -21.86 19.75 -7.34
C GLU A 286 -21.30 19.00 -6.15
N THR A 287 -20.86 19.73 -5.14
CA THR A 287 -20.43 19.17 -3.87
C THR A 287 -21.49 19.41 -2.81
N THR A 288 -21.90 18.34 -2.13
CA THR A 288 -22.79 18.39 -0.98
C THR A 288 -22.03 17.98 0.27
N PHE A 289 -21.98 18.89 1.25
CA PHE A 289 -21.50 18.57 2.59
C PHE A 289 -22.67 18.38 3.54
N THR A 290 -22.56 17.42 4.46
CA THR A 290 -23.49 17.19 5.56
C THR A 290 -22.72 17.05 6.85
N PHE A 291 -22.92 18.02 7.74
CA PHE A 291 -22.31 18.10 9.06
C PHE A 291 -23.28 17.53 10.10
N THR A 292 -22.73 16.74 11.02
CA THR A 292 -23.52 16.15 12.10
C THR A 292 -23.80 17.19 13.17
N GLY A 293 -25.02 17.22 13.72
CA GLY A 293 -25.35 18.12 14.84
C GLY A 293 -24.44 17.90 16.06
N GLY A 294 -24.14 18.97 16.78
CA GLY A 294 -23.27 18.93 17.96
C GLY A 294 -22.43 20.19 18.13
N LEU A 295 -21.69 20.27 19.24
CA LEU A 295 -20.81 21.41 19.55
C LEU A 295 -19.35 21.17 19.13
N ASP A 296 -19.04 19.96 18.67
CA ASP A 296 -17.69 19.57 18.25
C ASP A 296 -17.31 20.27 16.93
N LEU A 297 -16.01 20.58 16.78
CA LEU A 297 -15.50 21.08 15.52
C LEU A 297 -15.36 19.92 14.54
N GLN A 298 -15.88 20.13 13.34
CA GLN A 298 -15.86 19.14 12.27
C GLN A 298 -14.90 19.61 11.18
N ALA A 299 -13.84 18.84 10.95
CA ALA A 299 -12.83 19.17 9.96
C ALA A 299 -13.29 18.74 8.56
N PHE A 300 -13.04 19.59 7.56
CA PHE A 300 -13.35 19.31 6.17
C PHE A 300 -12.48 20.13 5.23
N SER A 301 -12.36 19.69 3.98
CA SER A 301 -11.76 20.46 2.90
C SER A 301 -12.71 20.45 1.71
N PRO A 302 -13.03 21.60 1.10
CA PRO A 302 -13.83 21.61 -0.10
C PRO A 302 -13.02 21.06 -1.29
N PRO A 303 -13.62 20.26 -2.19
CA PRO A 303 -12.94 19.76 -3.38
C PRO A 303 -12.78 20.83 -4.47
N CYS A 304 -13.45 21.97 -4.32
CA CYS A 304 -13.43 23.08 -5.27
C CYS A 304 -13.58 24.41 -4.51
N ASP A 305 -13.27 25.53 -5.15
CA ASP A 305 -13.56 26.85 -4.55
C ASP A 305 -15.07 27.02 -4.34
N ILE A 306 -15.49 27.31 -3.11
CA ILE A 306 -16.91 27.51 -2.75
C ILE A 306 -17.14 29.00 -2.49
N GLY A 307 -18.09 29.59 -3.21
CA GLY A 307 -18.33 31.05 -3.24
C GLY A 307 -19.55 31.55 -2.46
N GLY A 308 -19.67 32.88 -2.43
CA GLY A 308 -20.44 33.71 -1.49
C GLY A 308 -21.96 33.56 -1.38
N SER A 309 -22.62 32.73 -2.19
CA SER A 309 -24.08 32.55 -2.10
C SER A 309 -24.47 31.79 -0.83
N ILE A 310 -23.77 30.69 -0.52
CA ILE A 310 -24.17 29.83 0.60
C ILE A 310 -24.06 30.53 1.96
N PHE A 311 -22.98 31.29 2.16
CA PHE A 311 -22.67 31.95 3.43
C PHE A 311 -23.70 33.03 3.81
N ASN A 312 -24.51 33.48 2.84
CA ASN A 312 -25.54 34.50 3.02
C ASN A 312 -26.97 33.91 3.13
N THR A 313 -27.12 32.58 3.11
CA THR A 313 -28.43 31.94 3.27
C THR A 313 -28.90 32.00 4.72
N ASP A 314 -30.21 32.15 4.94
CA ASP A 314 -30.80 32.10 6.29
C ASP A 314 -30.48 30.79 7.00
N GLU A 315 -30.42 29.67 6.26
CA GLU A 315 -30.10 28.36 6.79
C GLU A 315 -28.65 28.31 7.31
N PHE A 316 -27.68 28.79 6.55
CA PHE A 316 -26.29 28.88 6.98
C PHE A 316 -26.15 29.79 8.22
N LEU A 317 -26.71 30.99 8.16
CA LEU A 317 -26.63 31.99 9.24
C LEU A 317 -27.31 31.53 10.53
N THR A 318 -28.33 30.68 10.46
CA THR A 318 -29.01 30.11 11.62
C THR A 318 -28.36 28.82 12.13
N SER A 319 -27.66 28.08 11.27
CA SER A 319 -27.08 26.77 11.60
C SER A 319 -25.62 26.81 12.03
N VAL A 320 -24.81 27.71 11.47
CA VAL A 320 -23.36 27.73 11.63
C VAL A 320 -22.93 28.80 12.65
N GLU A 321 -22.15 28.42 13.66
CA GLU A 321 -21.55 29.34 14.63
C GLU A 321 -20.31 30.02 14.04
N GLY A 322 -19.48 29.25 13.34
CA GLY A 322 -18.30 29.76 12.66
C GLY A 322 -17.56 28.67 11.89
N ILE A 323 -16.78 29.12 10.91
CA ILE A 323 -15.79 28.31 10.20
C ILE A 323 -14.41 28.90 10.52
N TYR A 324 -13.42 28.02 10.68
CA TYR A 324 -12.06 28.33 11.10
C TYR A 324 -11.07 27.71 10.11
N SER A 325 -10.01 28.42 9.76
CA SER A 325 -8.88 27.91 8.98
C SER A 325 -7.56 28.32 9.64
N TRP A 326 -6.44 27.84 9.11
CA TRP A 326 -5.10 28.28 9.50
C TRP A 326 -4.52 29.22 8.43
N ASP A 327 -3.75 30.21 8.89
CA ASP A 327 -2.96 31.15 8.07
C ASP A 327 -1.68 31.56 8.83
N GLY A 328 -0.56 30.94 8.49
CA GLY A 328 0.80 31.48 8.62
C GLY A 328 1.62 31.23 9.88
N ASP A 329 1.14 31.58 11.08
CA ASP A 329 2.08 32.11 12.10
C ASP A 329 2.27 31.31 13.40
N ILE A 330 2.11 29.97 13.40
CA ILE A 330 2.18 29.18 14.65
C ILE A 330 3.31 28.15 14.62
N GLN A 331 4.30 28.34 15.51
CA GLN A 331 5.49 27.50 15.64
C GLN A 331 5.31 26.23 16.50
N GLU A 332 4.14 26.02 17.12
CA GLU A 332 3.86 24.85 17.95
C GLU A 332 2.55 24.18 17.51
N TRP A 333 2.49 22.85 17.59
CA TRP A 333 1.25 22.10 17.46
C TRP A 333 0.21 22.63 18.46
N ALA A 334 -0.74 23.43 17.98
CA ALA A 334 -1.75 24.02 18.82
C ALA A 334 -2.81 22.96 19.14
N ARG A 335 -2.57 22.19 20.21
CA ARG A 335 -3.53 21.27 20.87
C ARG A 335 -4.86 21.93 21.27
N ARG A 336 -4.96 23.25 21.08
CA ARG A 336 -6.18 24.05 21.11
C ARG A 336 -6.20 24.79 19.78
N ILE A 337 -7.12 24.43 18.89
CA ILE A 337 -7.40 25.16 17.64
C ILE A 337 -7.41 26.65 17.98
N PRO A 338 -6.39 27.43 17.58
CA PRO A 338 -6.33 28.84 17.88
C PRO A 338 -7.32 29.47 16.93
N GLY A 339 -8.52 29.73 17.43
CA GLY A 339 -9.56 30.41 16.67
C GLY A 339 -9.11 31.82 16.32
N GLN A 340 -8.41 31.98 15.20
CA GLN A 340 -8.65 33.15 14.36
C GLN A 340 -9.97 32.85 13.65
N TYR A 341 -11.01 33.56 14.10
CA TYR A 341 -12.23 33.71 13.31
C TYR A 341 -11.77 34.23 11.94
N VAL A 342 -12.00 33.47 10.87
CA VAL A 342 -11.77 34.00 9.54
C VAL A 342 -12.85 35.06 9.34
N GLN A 343 -12.50 36.32 9.57
CA GLN A 343 -13.35 37.44 9.17
C GLN A 343 -13.54 37.33 7.65
N ASP A 344 -14.80 37.37 7.23
CA ASP A 344 -15.22 37.40 5.81
C ASP A 344 -15.01 36.11 5.01
N ILE A 345 -15.55 34.97 5.49
CA ILE A 345 -15.74 33.77 4.65
C ILE A 345 -16.87 34.05 3.67
N ASN A 346 -16.55 34.82 2.63
CA ASN A 346 -17.34 34.83 1.40
C ASN A 346 -16.86 33.75 0.44
N THR A 347 -15.73 33.10 0.73
CA THR A 347 -15.15 32.04 -0.10
C THR A 347 -14.41 31.02 0.75
N LEU A 348 -14.55 29.73 0.42
CA LEU A 348 -13.64 28.67 0.85
C LEU A 348 -12.80 28.25 -0.34
N LYS A 349 -11.49 28.19 -0.16
CA LYS A 349 -10.55 27.73 -1.18
C LYS A 349 -10.42 26.21 -1.19
N GLN A 350 -10.46 25.61 -2.38
CA GLN A 350 -9.87 24.29 -2.62
C GLN A 350 -8.38 24.37 -2.28
N ASP A 351 -7.75 23.28 -1.85
CA ASP A 351 -6.36 23.23 -1.31
C ASP A 351 -6.21 23.56 0.19
N LYS A 352 -7.23 24.13 0.84
CA LYS A 352 -7.20 24.45 2.27
C LYS A 352 -8.11 23.55 3.11
N GLY A 353 -7.65 23.21 4.31
CA GLY A 353 -8.47 22.59 5.34
C GLY A 353 -9.20 23.61 6.22
N TYR A 354 -10.39 23.26 6.68
CA TYR A 354 -11.25 24.08 7.51
C TYR A 354 -11.85 23.27 8.66
N TYR A 355 -12.32 23.98 9.68
CA TYR A 355 -13.17 23.45 10.73
C TYR A 355 -14.48 24.21 10.74
N ILE A 356 -15.61 23.51 10.87
CA ILE A 356 -16.92 24.15 11.09
C ILE A 356 -17.46 23.79 12.46
N ARG A 357 -18.11 24.76 13.11
CA ARG A 357 -18.92 24.56 14.31
C ARG A 357 -20.37 24.94 14.03
N LEU A 358 -21.29 24.05 14.38
CA LEU A 358 -22.72 24.32 14.34
C LEU A 358 -23.19 24.96 15.65
N LYS A 359 -24.26 25.77 15.60
CA LYS A 359 -24.83 26.38 16.80
C LYS A 359 -25.50 25.33 17.70
N GLU A 360 -25.56 25.63 19.00
CA GLU A 360 -26.24 24.76 19.96
C GLU A 360 -27.71 24.52 19.58
N GLY A 361 -28.13 23.25 19.61
CA GLY A 361 -29.50 22.85 19.28
C GLY A 361 -29.79 22.67 17.79
N VAL A 362 -28.82 22.93 16.91
CA VAL A 362 -28.92 22.61 15.48
C VAL A 362 -28.71 21.10 15.29
N GLY A 363 -29.58 20.49 14.51
CA GLY A 363 -29.45 19.09 14.08
C GLY A 363 -28.33 18.94 13.04
N ASN A 364 -28.51 18.02 12.09
CA ASN A 364 -27.61 17.97 10.95
C ASN A 364 -27.82 19.20 10.06
N PHE A 365 -26.72 19.75 9.55
CA PHE A 365 -26.73 20.86 8.60
C PHE A 365 -26.08 20.40 7.30
N SER A 366 -26.71 20.71 6.16
CA SER A 366 -26.21 20.35 4.85
C SER A 366 -26.25 21.56 3.93
N PHE A 367 -25.29 21.63 3.02
CA PHE A 367 -25.36 22.56 1.90
C PHE A 367 -24.80 21.91 0.64
N THR A 368 -25.26 22.39 -0.51
CA THR A 368 -24.83 21.96 -1.84
C THR A 368 -24.35 23.18 -2.62
N GLU A 369 -23.18 23.08 -3.23
CA GLU A 369 -22.58 24.16 -4.01
C GLU A 369 -21.97 23.63 -5.31
N GLU A 370 -22.02 24.48 -6.35
CA GLU A 370 -21.54 24.18 -7.68
C GLU A 370 -20.04 24.53 -7.81
N CYS A 371 -19.25 23.58 -8.31
CA CYS A 371 -17.81 23.71 -8.52
C CYS A 371 -17.50 24.36 -9.88
N ASN A 372 -17.72 25.67 -9.97
CA ASN A 372 -17.64 26.43 -11.22
C ASN A 372 -16.21 26.66 -11.76
N ASP A 373 -15.21 26.75 -10.89
CA ASP A 373 -13.86 27.24 -11.25
C ASP A 373 -12.89 26.13 -11.71
N VAL A 374 -13.31 24.87 -11.72
CA VAL A 374 -12.40 23.73 -11.86
C VAL A 374 -12.35 23.15 -13.30
N PHE A 375 -13.28 23.49 -14.20
CA PHE A 375 -13.50 22.69 -15.44
C PHE A 375 -13.39 23.46 -16.76
N ALA A 376 -12.45 24.41 -16.89
CA ALA A 376 -12.32 25.21 -18.11
C ALA A 376 -11.66 24.49 -19.31
N ASP A 377 -10.96 23.36 -19.13
CA ASP A 377 -10.32 22.63 -20.23
C ASP A 377 -10.81 21.17 -20.31
N TYR A 378 -11.55 20.86 -21.37
CA TYR A 378 -11.92 19.50 -21.74
C TYR A 378 -10.65 18.69 -22.08
N GLY A 379 -10.34 17.67 -21.28
CA GLY A 379 -9.38 16.61 -21.64
C GLY A 379 -8.11 16.50 -20.80
N THR A 380 -7.87 17.43 -19.88
CA THR A 380 -6.87 17.28 -18.80
C THR A 380 -7.62 17.16 -17.49
N SER A 381 -7.30 16.14 -16.68
CA SER A 381 -7.86 16.03 -15.33
C SER A 381 -7.56 17.35 -14.61
N PRO A 382 -8.57 18.11 -14.16
CA PRO A 382 -8.35 19.43 -13.56
C PRO A 382 -7.69 19.36 -12.17
N PHE A 383 -7.23 18.17 -11.79
CA PHE A 383 -6.66 17.83 -10.49
C PHE A 383 -5.14 17.63 -10.55
N GLU A 384 -4.48 17.96 -11.67
CA GLU A 384 -3.00 18.04 -11.76
C GLU A 384 -2.41 19.22 -10.98
N ARG A 385 -3.23 20.09 -10.37
CA ARG A 385 -2.72 21.17 -9.53
C ARG A 385 -2.23 20.60 -8.20
N LEU A 386 -0.90 20.47 -8.09
CA LEU A 386 -0.22 20.14 -6.83
C LEU A 386 -0.65 21.12 -5.73
N VAL A 387 -0.89 20.60 -4.53
CA VAL A 387 -1.19 21.41 -3.35
C VAL A 387 0.13 21.96 -2.84
N SER A 388 0.28 23.29 -2.92
CA SER A 388 1.47 23.99 -2.46
C SER A 388 1.45 24.13 -0.94
N VAL A 389 2.54 23.77 -0.29
CA VAL A 389 2.73 23.86 1.16
C VAL A 389 3.91 24.78 1.46
N GLU A 390 3.88 25.46 2.60
CA GLU A 390 4.95 26.33 3.06
C GLU A 390 5.80 25.63 4.13
N GLU A 391 6.98 26.17 4.44
CA GLU A 391 7.75 25.74 5.62
C GLU A 391 6.86 25.80 6.88
N ASN A 392 6.99 24.81 7.76
CA ASN A 392 6.22 24.62 9.00
C ASN A 392 4.84 23.93 8.80
N TRP A 393 3.92 24.13 9.74
CA TRP A 393 2.60 23.51 9.77
C TRP A 393 1.64 24.14 8.76
N ASN A 394 1.02 23.29 7.93
CA ASN A 394 0.01 23.66 6.94
C ASN A 394 -1.29 22.92 7.24
N LEU A 395 -2.44 23.60 7.12
CA LEU A 395 -3.76 22.96 7.15
C LEU A 395 -4.32 22.89 5.72
N VAL A 396 -4.19 21.73 5.11
CA VAL A 396 -4.50 21.51 3.69
C VAL A 396 -5.60 20.49 3.51
N GLY A 397 -6.14 20.42 2.30
CA GLY A 397 -6.92 19.28 1.85
C GLY A 397 -6.89 19.15 0.34
N ILE A 398 -7.39 18.02 -0.15
CA ILE A 398 -7.18 17.62 -1.55
C ILE A 398 -8.29 18.18 -2.43
N PRO A 399 -7.95 18.93 -3.50
CA PRO A 399 -8.93 19.36 -4.48
C PRO A 399 -9.45 18.15 -5.27
N GLY A 400 -10.68 18.24 -5.76
CA GLY A 400 -11.27 17.29 -6.68
C GLY A 400 -11.84 16.01 -6.09
N TYR A 401 -11.73 14.94 -6.87
CA TYR A 401 -12.22 13.61 -6.51
C TYR A 401 -11.12 12.55 -6.40
N GLU A 402 -9.89 12.87 -6.78
CA GLU A 402 -8.77 11.93 -6.78
C GLU A 402 -8.01 11.96 -5.46
N ARG A 403 -7.46 10.81 -5.07
CA ARG A 403 -6.54 10.72 -3.94
C ARG A 403 -5.16 11.20 -4.36
N MET A 404 -4.43 11.86 -3.46
CA MET A 404 -3.11 12.43 -3.74
C MET A 404 -2.05 11.77 -2.84
N SER A 405 -0.90 11.40 -3.40
CA SER A 405 0.24 10.96 -2.58
C SER A 405 0.79 12.15 -1.81
N ILE A 406 1.34 11.93 -0.62
CA ILE A 406 2.07 12.99 0.10
C ILE A 406 3.29 13.47 -0.71
N ASP A 407 3.85 12.60 -1.55
CA ASP A 407 5.00 12.89 -2.41
C ASP A 407 4.62 13.81 -3.60
N ASP A 408 3.32 13.95 -3.88
CA ASP A 408 2.78 14.83 -4.93
C ASP A 408 2.46 16.24 -4.39
N LEU A 409 2.80 16.55 -3.13
CA LEU A 409 2.69 17.91 -2.62
C LEU A 409 3.77 18.80 -3.25
N ASP A 410 3.40 20.05 -3.57
CA ASP A 410 4.36 21.05 -4.03
C ASP A 410 5.07 21.65 -2.82
N VAL A 411 6.19 21.02 -2.46
CA VAL A 411 7.03 21.36 -1.31
C VAL A 411 8.15 22.31 -1.74
N PRO A 412 8.49 23.37 -0.96
CA PRO A 412 9.58 24.26 -1.30
C PRO A 412 10.90 23.49 -1.45
N ALA A 413 11.74 23.95 -2.38
CA ALA A 413 13.02 23.30 -2.64
C ALA A 413 13.86 23.18 -1.36
N GLU A 414 14.51 22.03 -1.18
CA GLU A 414 15.35 21.68 -0.02
C GLU A 414 14.58 21.35 1.28
N LEU A 415 13.26 21.40 1.27
CA LEU A 415 12.41 20.93 2.38
C LEU A 415 11.73 19.60 2.04
N GLU A 416 11.25 18.89 3.05
CA GLU A 416 10.46 17.68 2.87
C GLU A 416 9.27 17.63 3.84
N VAL A 417 8.28 16.80 3.50
CA VAL A 417 7.15 16.53 4.41
C VAL A 417 7.63 15.59 5.51
N ILE A 418 7.73 16.08 6.73
CA ILE A 418 8.22 15.31 7.89
C ILE A 418 7.06 14.60 8.61
N GLU A 419 5.89 15.26 8.71
CA GLU A 419 4.72 14.69 9.37
C GLU A 419 3.42 15.03 8.65
N VAL A 420 2.51 14.06 8.61
CA VAL A 420 1.12 14.25 8.16
C VAL A 420 0.17 13.65 9.20
N HIS A 421 -0.80 14.45 9.61
CA HIS A 421 -1.84 14.06 10.58
C HIS A 421 -3.22 14.26 9.99
N VAL A 422 -4.03 13.20 9.98
CA VAL A 422 -5.46 13.31 9.63
C VAL A 422 -6.26 13.82 10.84
N ILE A 423 -7.18 14.75 10.57
CA ILE A 423 -8.03 15.33 11.60
C ILE A 423 -9.39 14.64 11.58
N LYS A 424 -9.70 13.86 12.62
CA LYS A 424 -11.05 13.35 12.89
C LYS A 424 -11.71 14.33 13.87
N ASN A 425 -13.04 14.47 13.85
CA ASN A 425 -13.78 15.43 14.72
C ASN A 425 -13.15 15.57 16.12
N ASN A 426 -12.58 16.74 16.43
CA ASN A 426 -11.89 17.10 17.68
C ASN A 426 -10.72 16.20 18.15
N ASP A 427 -10.25 15.23 17.37
CA ASP A 427 -9.19 14.30 17.77
C ASP A 427 -8.22 14.01 16.61
N ILE A 428 -6.93 14.32 16.82
CA ILE A 428 -5.85 14.03 15.86
C ILE A 428 -5.30 12.66 16.25
N LYS A 429 -5.44 11.66 15.38
CA LYS A 429 -5.19 10.26 15.77
C LYS A 429 -4.16 9.49 14.97
N GLU A 430 -3.90 9.84 13.71
CA GLU A 430 -3.14 8.95 12.83
C GLU A 430 -1.92 9.65 12.25
N THR A 431 -0.75 9.11 12.62
CA THR A 431 0.55 9.33 11.96
C THR A 431 0.76 8.25 10.89
N GLY A 432 1.52 8.57 9.84
CA GLY A 432 1.82 7.60 8.76
C GLY A 432 0.81 7.61 7.61
N VAL A 433 0.16 8.75 7.40
CA VAL A 433 -0.66 8.99 6.20
C VAL A 433 0.26 9.08 4.99
N THR A 434 0.14 8.17 4.03
CA THR A 434 0.87 8.21 2.75
C THR A 434 0.00 8.69 1.58
N VAL A 435 -1.32 8.66 1.75
CA VAL A 435 -2.31 9.05 0.74
C VAL A 435 -3.38 9.91 1.38
N MET A 436 -3.66 11.06 0.76
CA MET A 436 -4.66 12.01 1.18
C MET A 436 -5.93 11.89 0.31
N GLU A 437 -7.09 12.14 0.90
CA GLU A 437 -8.40 11.94 0.27
C GLU A 437 -9.21 13.25 0.22
N PRO A 438 -9.98 13.49 -0.86
CA PRO A 438 -10.88 14.64 -0.93
C PRO A 438 -11.92 14.68 0.19
N GLY A 439 -12.30 15.89 0.59
CA GLY A 439 -13.24 16.12 1.69
C GLY A 439 -12.61 16.10 3.08
N LYS A 440 -11.43 15.50 3.26
CA LYS A 440 -10.68 15.47 4.53
C LYS A 440 -9.70 16.66 4.61
N ALA A 441 -9.45 17.10 5.84
CA ALA A 441 -8.41 18.08 6.15
C ALA A 441 -7.23 17.39 6.86
N TYR A 442 -6.03 17.86 6.55
CA TYR A 442 -4.75 17.30 7.01
C TYR A 442 -3.87 18.41 7.57
N TRP A 443 -3.20 18.12 8.69
CA TRP A 443 -2.05 18.90 9.12
C TRP A 443 -0.78 18.32 8.50
N VAL A 444 -0.04 19.14 7.78
CA VAL A 444 1.21 18.75 7.10
C VAL A 444 2.34 19.61 7.66
N LEU A 445 3.40 18.99 8.19
CA LEU A 445 4.61 19.66 8.65
C LEU A 445 5.70 19.51 7.58
N VAL A 446 6.25 20.64 7.16
CA VAL A 446 7.36 20.74 6.20
C VAL A 446 8.57 21.37 6.89
N GLU A 447 9.74 20.71 6.84
CA GLU A 447 11.01 21.23 7.42
C GLU A 447 12.23 20.91 6.55
#